data_AF-A0A8T3P6I5-F1
#
_entry.id   AF-A0A8T3P6I5-F1
#
_cell.length_a   1.000
_cell.length_b   1.000
_cell.length_c   1.000
_cell.angle_alpha   90.00
_cell.angle_beta   90.00
_cell.angle_gamma   90.00
#
_symmetry.space_group_name_H-M   'P 1'
#
loop_
_entity.id
_entity.type
_entity.pdbx_description
1 polymer ?
#
loop_
_entity_poly.entity_id
_entity_poly.type
_entity_poly.pdbx_seq_one_letter_code
_entity_poly.pdbx_strand_id
1 'polypeptide(L)'
;VRRRAVAVHYLRPLERDAHGHLQRRPPGVLATWDAERDCFEHFAWGITSELARRVGRSQADFERQQVERARLLARLVESGVDEVPAVRQAIAEYLRIVAARADGPPPH
;
A
#
# COMPACT_ATOMS: atom_id res chain seq x y z
N VAL A 1 9.89 -8.33 23.82
CA VAL A 1 10.72 -7.82 22.70
C VAL A 1 9.81 -7.04 21.75
N ARG A 2 10.06 -5.74 21.55
CA ARG A 2 9.31 -4.94 20.57
C ARG A 2 9.94 -5.19 19.19
N ARG A 3 9.20 -5.78 18.26
CA ARG A 3 9.65 -6.02 16.88
C ARG A 3 9.29 -4.81 16.02
N ARG A 4 10.23 -4.35 15.18
CA ARG A 4 10.02 -3.24 14.25
C ARG A 4 10.62 -3.60 12.89
N ALA A 5 9.96 -3.20 11.81
CA ALA A 5 10.53 -3.31 10.47
C ALA A 5 11.65 -2.27 10.30
N VAL A 6 12.83 -2.70 9.86
CA VAL A 6 13.97 -1.80 9.57
C VAL A 6 13.98 -1.38 8.10
N ALA A 7 13.52 -2.26 7.21
CA ALA A 7 13.34 -1.96 5.80
C ALA A 7 12.16 -2.75 5.24
N VAL A 8 11.38 -2.13 4.37
CA VAL A 8 10.22 -2.72 3.71
C VAL A 8 10.49 -2.74 2.21
N HIS A 9 10.33 -3.91 1.59
CA HIS A 9 10.60 -4.12 0.17
C HIS A 9 9.38 -4.72 -0.52
N TYR A 10 9.12 -4.26 -1.74
CA TYR A 10 8.25 -4.95 -2.69
C TYR A 10 9.05 -6.02 -3.44
N LEU A 11 8.73 -7.29 -3.18
CA LEU A 11 9.29 -8.41 -3.93
C LEU A 11 8.57 -8.53 -5.28
N ARG A 12 9.28 -8.26 -6.36
CA ARG A 12 8.74 -8.35 -7.72
C ARG A 12 8.49 -9.82 -8.08
N PRO A 13 7.32 -10.16 -8.65
CA PRO A 13 7.09 -11.49 -9.19
C PRO A 13 8.04 -11.75 -10.36
N LEU A 14 8.28 -13.03 -10.66
CA LEU A 14 8.96 -13.42 -11.88
C LEU A 14 8.05 -13.13 -13.07
N GLU A 15 8.57 -12.38 -14.04
CA GLU A 15 7.83 -11.96 -15.24
C GLU A 15 8.62 -12.31 -16.49
N ARG A 16 7.94 -12.48 -17.63
CA ARG A 16 8.63 -12.60 -18.92
C ARG A 16 8.73 -11.24 -19.59
N ASP A 17 9.85 -10.96 -20.24
CA ASP A 17 9.96 -9.80 -21.12
C ASP A 17 9.23 -10.01 -22.45
N ALA A 18 9.30 -9.01 -23.34
CA ALA A 18 8.64 -9.04 -24.65
C ALA A 18 9.13 -10.19 -25.57
N HIS A 19 10.31 -10.76 -25.29
CA HIS A 19 10.88 -11.88 -26.03
C HIS A 19 10.65 -13.23 -25.34
N GLY A 20 9.89 -13.23 -24.24
CA GLY A 20 9.55 -14.43 -23.49
C GLY A 20 10.61 -14.89 -22.49
N HIS A 21 11.71 -14.15 -22.27
CA HIS A 21 12.71 -14.54 -21.28
C HIS A 21 12.26 -14.22 -19.86
N LEU A 22 12.50 -15.13 -18.93
CA LEU A 22 12.16 -14.93 -17.53
C LEU A 22 13.11 -13.90 -16.90
N GLN A 23 12.54 -12.82 -16.38
CA GLN A 23 13.25 -11.73 -15.73
C GLN A 23 13.06 -11.78 -14.22
N ARG A 24 14.18 -11.79 -13.50
CA ARG A 24 14.20 -11.67 -12.03
C ARG A 24 14.66 -10.27 -11.65
N ARG A 25 13.72 -9.33 -11.67
CA ARG A 25 13.99 -7.94 -11.28
C ARG A 25 14.30 -7.85 -9.77
N PRO A 26 15.23 -6.99 -9.34
CA PRO A 26 15.54 -6.81 -7.93
C PRO A 26 14.32 -6.29 -7.17
N PRO A 27 14.25 -6.45 -5.82
CA PRO A 27 13.18 -5.83 -5.03
C PRO A 27 13.16 -4.30 -5.15
N GLY A 28 11.98 -3.70 -4.97
CA GLY A 28 11.83 -2.25 -4.84
C GLY A 28 11.81 -1.84 -3.36
N VAL A 29 12.62 -0.88 -2.95
CA VAL A 29 12.57 -0.33 -1.59
C VAL A 29 11.32 0.54 -1.44
N LEU A 30 10.53 0.29 -0.39
CA LEU A 30 9.33 1.07 -0.07
C LEU A 30 9.61 2.09 1.03
N ALA A 31 10.25 1.64 2.11
CA ALA A 31 10.60 2.49 3.24
C ALA A 31 11.76 1.89 4.06
N THR A 32 12.51 2.74 4.74
CA THR A 32 13.50 2.34 5.75
C THR A 32 13.28 3.09 7.04
N TRP A 33 13.61 2.46 8.16
CA TRP A 33 13.51 3.06 9.48
C TRP A 33 14.64 4.04 9.74
N ASP A 34 14.31 5.29 10.04
CA ASP A 34 15.23 6.33 10.50
C ASP A 34 15.17 6.38 12.04
N ALA A 35 16.25 5.95 12.69
CA ALA A 35 16.33 5.88 14.14
C ALA A 35 16.49 7.25 14.81
N GLU A 36 17.07 8.23 14.12
CA GLU A 36 17.26 9.58 14.67
C GLU A 36 15.93 10.34 14.68
N ARG A 37 15.09 10.13 13.66
CA ARG A 37 13.80 10.80 13.52
C ARG A 37 12.60 10.02 14.09
N ASP A 38 12.83 8.81 14.60
CA ASP A 38 11.81 7.84 15.03
C ASP A 38 10.66 7.71 14.00
N CYS A 39 11.01 7.63 12.70
CA CYS A 39 10.03 7.54 11.63
C CYS A 39 10.52 6.70 10.45
N PHE A 40 9.64 6.45 9.48
CA PHE A 40 10.02 5.82 8.22
C PHE A 40 10.37 6.89 7.18
N GLU A 41 11.50 6.73 6.52
CA GLU A 41 11.80 7.42 5.26
C GLU A 41 11.18 6.63 4.09
N HIS A 42 10.51 7.34 3.17
CA HIS A 42 9.69 6.72 2.13
C HIS A 42 10.31 6.82 0.73
N PHE A 43 10.50 5.67 0.08
CA PHE A 43 11.15 5.52 -1.23
C PHE A 43 10.22 4.98 -2.32
N ALA A 44 8.93 4.81 -2.00
CA ALA A 44 7.97 4.20 -2.91
C ALA A 44 7.83 4.92 -4.26
N TRP A 45 8.16 6.21 -4.34
CA TRP A 45 8.17 7.02 -5.56
C TRP A 45 8.92 6.36 -6.73
N GLY A 46 9.97 5.58 -6.45
CA GLY A 46 10.74 4.86 -7.49
C GLY A 46 10.00 3.69 -8.13
N ILE A 47 8.88 3.24 -7.53
CA ILE A 47 8.11 2.08 -8.00
C ILE A 47 6.59 2.30 -8.04
N THR A 48 6.09 3.48 -7.67
CA THR A 48 4.64 3.77 -7.61
C THR A 48 3.94 3.51 -8.94
N SER A 49 4.51 3.95 -10.05
CA SER A 49 3.94 3.74 -11.40
C SER A 49 3.84 2.25 -11.75
N GLU A 50 4.84 1.45 -11.36
CA GLU A 50 4.82 0.00 -11.51
C GLU A 50 3.68 -0.63 -10.69
N LEU A 51 3.55 -0.25 -9.41
CA LEU A 51 2.52 -0.78 -8.53
C LEU A 51 1.12 -0.41 -9.00
N ALA A 52 0.92 0.83 -9.44
CA ALA A 52 -0.35 1.30 -9.99
C ALA A 52 -0.76 0.49 -11.23
N ARG A 53 0.16 0.31 -12.18
CA ARG A 53 -0.07 -0.51 -13.38
C ARG A 53 -0.44 -1.95 -13.03
N ARG A 54 0.24 -2.56 -12.05
CA ARG A 54 -0.01 -3.94 -11.62
C ARG A 54 -1.41 -4.16 -11.06
N VAL A 55 -1.98 -3.16 -10.38
CA VAL A 55 -3.34 -3.23 -9.84
C VAL A 55 -4.38 -2.65 -10.80
N GLY A 56 -4.01 -2.38 -12.06
CA GLY A 56 -4.91 -1.89 -13.10
C GLY A 56 -5.41 -0.46 -12.85
N ARG A 57 -4.59 0.42 -12.29
CA ARG A 57 -4.98 1.79 -11.94
C ARG A 57 -4.05 2.85 -12.49
N SER A 58 -4.60 4.07 -12.63
CA SER A 58 -3.78 5.25 -12.82
C SER A 58 -2.89 5.48 -11.59
N GLN A 59 -1.73 6.09 -11.79
CA GLN A 59 -0.84 6.43 -10.68
C GLN A 59 -1.53 7.39 -9.70
N ALA A 60 -2.27 8.38 -10.20
CA ALA A 60 -2.99 9.34 -9.37
C ALA A 60 -4.07 8.67 -8.50
N ASP A 61 -4.84 7.71 -9.04
CA ASP A 61 -5.80 6.93 -8.25
C ASP A 61 -5.12 6.07 -7.19
N PHE A 62 -3.99 5.46 -7.55
CA PHE A 62 -3.22 4.62 -6.65
C PHE A 62 -2.70 5.43 -5.45
N GLU A 63 -2.12 6.60 -5.69
CA GLU A 63 -1.63 7.51 -4.66
C GLU A 63 -2.77 8.04 -3.79
N ARG A 64 -3.90 8.45 -4.38
CA ARG A 64 -5.10 8.85 -3.62
C ARG A 64 -5.55 7.76 -2.66
N GLN A 65 -5.65 6.52 -3.13
CA GLN A 65 -6.06 5.41 -2.27
C GLN A 65 -5.04 5.06 -1.21
N GLN A 66 -3.75 5.18 -1.51
CA GLN A 66 -2.70 4.99 -0.49
C GLN A 66 -2.88 6.02 0.65
N VAL A 67 -3.12 7.29 0.31
CA VAL A 67 -3.37 8.36 1.28
C VAL A 67 -4.65 8.10 2.08
N GLU A 68 -5.74 7.70 1.44
CA GLU A 68 -6.99 7.37 2.14
C GLU A 68 -6.82 6.21 3.12
N ARG A 69 -6.12 5.15 2.72
CA ARG A 69 -5.83 4.00 3.59
C ARG A 69 -4.93 4.40 4.75
N ALA A 70 -3.92 5.23 4.51
CA ALA A 70 -3.07 5.75 5.58
C ALA A 70 -3.88 6.57 6.59
N ARG A 71 -4.79 7.44 6.13
CA ARG A 71 -5.71 8.20 6.99
C ARG A 71 -6.66 7.33 7.79
N LEU A 72 -7.18 6.25 7.22
CA LEU A 72 -7.99 5.28 7.96
C LEU A 72 -7.18 4.69 9.13
N LEU A 73 -5.97 4.21 8.86
CA LEU A 73 -5.12 3.60 9.88
C LEU A 73 -4.72 4.61 10.97
N ALA A 74 -4.41 5.85 10.58
CA ALA A 74 -4.12 6.93 11.53
C ALA A 74 -5.31 7.16 12.48
N ARG A 75 -6.54 7.26 11.96
CA ARG A 75 -7.74 7.43 12.78
C ARG A 75 -7.99 6.27 13.73
N LEU A 76 -7.68 5.03 13.34
CA LEU A 76 -7.80 3.88 14.25
C LEU A 76 -6.85 4.04 15.44
N VAL A 77 -5.60 4.43 15.18
CA VAL A 77 -4.62 4.70 16.25
C VAL A 77 -5.06 5.86 17.13
N GLU A 78 -5.49 6.99 16.54
CA GLU A 78 -5.99 8.16 17.27
C GLU A 78 -7.21 7.83 18.15
N SER A 79 -8.03 6.86 17.72
CA SER A 79 -9.22 6.40 18.45
C SER A 79 -8.93 5.28 19.45
N GLY A 80 -7.65 4.88 19.63
CA GLY A 80 -7.27 3.78 20.52
C GLY A 80 -7.71 2.39 20.05
N VAL A 81 -8.02 2.23 18.76
CA VAL A 81 -8.39 0.93 18.16
C VAL A 81 -7.12 0.25 17.65
N ASP A 82 -6.50 -0.56 18.51
CA ASP A 82 -5.27 -1.32 18.20
C ASP A 82 -5.43 -2.85 18.36
N GLU A 83 -6.54 -3.31 18.93
CA GLU A 83 -6.89 -4.73 19.02
C GLU A 83 -7.10 -5.37 17.65
N VAL A 84 -6.39 -6.47 17.37
CA VAL A 84 -6.35 -7.12 16.05
C VAL A 84 -7.73 -7.41 15.46
N PRO A 85 -8.72 -7.95 16.22
CA PRO A 85 -10.06 -8.19 15.68
C PRO A 85 -10.77 -6.89 15.27
N ALA A 86 -10.66 -5.84 16.07
CA ALA A 86 -11.29 -4.55 15.80
C ALA A 86 -10.67 -3.87 14.58
N VAL A 87 -9.34 -3.89 14.47
CA VAL A 87 -8.61 -3.38 13.29
C VAL A 87 -9.02 -4.14 12.02
N ARG A 88 -9.12 -5.48 12.08
CA ARG A 88 -9.57 -6.31 10.95
C ARG A 88 -10.99 -5.94 10.52
N GLN A 89 -11.90 -5.75 11.48
CA GLN A 89 -13.27 -5.35 11.20
C GLN A 89 -13.34 -3.98 10.53
N ALA A 90 -12.58 -2.99 11.02
CA ALA A 90 -12.52 -1.66 10.41
C ALA A 90 -11.96 -1.67 8.98
N ILE A 91 -10.94 -2.51 8.72
CA ILE A 91 -10.40 -2.69 7.37
C ILE A 91 -11.45 -3.34 6.45
N ALA A 92 -12.14 -4.38 6.93
CA ALA A 92 -13.19 -5.04 6.15
C ALA A 92 -14.36 -4.09 5.81
N GLU A 93 -14.76 -3.25 6.77
CA GLU A 93 -15.76 -2.19 6.59
C GLU A 93 -15.34 -1.22 5.48
N TYR A 94 -14.13 -0.67 5.58
CA TYR A 94 -13.58 0.22 4.56
C TYR A 94 -13.58 -0.42 3.17
N LEU A 95 -13.13 -1.68 3.07
CA LEU A 95 -13.10 -2.40 1.78
C LEU A 95 -14.50 -2.58 1.19
N ARG A 96 -15.52 -2.83 2.01
CA ARG A 96 -16.92 -2.93 1.55
C ARG A 96 -17.45 -1.61 1.03
N ILE A 97 -17.17 -0.50 1.74
CA ILE A 97 -17.55 0.85 1.32
C ILE A 97 -16.89 1.20 -0.02
N VAL A 98 -15.61 0.89 -0.17
CA VAL A 98 -14.86 1.14 -1.41
C VAL A 98 -15.42 0.31 -2.57
N ALA A 99 -15.76 -0.96 -2.34
CA ALA A 99 -16.39 -1.80 -3.36
C ALA A 99 -17.75 -1.24 -3.81
N ALA A 100 -18.61 -0.87 -2.86
CA ALA A 100 -19.93 -0.30 -3.16
C ALA A 100 -19.85 1.02 -3.97
N ARG A 101 -18.78 1.81 -3.80
CA ARG A 101 -18.54 3.02 -4.61
C ARG A 101 -18.08 2.73 -6.03
N ALA A 102 -17.38 1.61 -6.24
CA ALA A 102 -16.94 1.19 -7.57
C ALA A 102 -18.10 0.64 -8.41
N ASP A 103 -19.13 0.08 -7.77
CA ASP A 103 -20.32 -0.48 -8.41
C ASP A 103 -21.46 0.55 -8.64
N GLY A 104 -21.27 1.81 -8.24
CA GLY A 104 -22.24 2.89 -8.46
C GLY A 104 -22.25 3.39 -9.91
N PRO A 105 -23.35 4.01 -10.40
CA PRO A 105 -23.39 4.59 -11.74
C PRO A 105 -22.30 5.67 -11.88
N PRO A 106 -21.69 5.81 -13.08
CA PRO A 106 -20.67 6.83 -13.29
C PRO A 106 -21.26 8.23 -13.02
N PRO A 107 -20.49 9.17 -12.47
CA PRO A 107 -20.96 10.54 -12.28
C PRO A 107 -21.31 11.17 -13.63
N HIS A 108 -22.46 11.83 -13.67
CA HIS A 108 -23.03 12.54 -14.83
C HIS A 108 -22.21 13.78 -15.20
#